data_AF-A0A412FBM7-F1
#
_entry.id   AF-A0A412FBM7-F1
#
_cell.length_a   1.000
_cell.length_b   1.000
_cell.length_c   1.000
_cell.angle_alpha   90.00
_cell.angle_beta   90.00
_cell.angle_gamma   90.00
#
_symmetry.space_group_name_H-M   'P 1'
#
loop_
_entity.id
_entity.type
_entity.pdbx_description
1 polymer ?
#
loop_
_entity_poly.entity_id
_entity_poly.type
_entity_poly.pdbx_seq_one_letter_code
_entity_poly.pdbx_strand_id
1 'polypeptide(L)'
;MVKYKLTVDEPWGFNHNGSNILHGIVIKQLSPTFLLFKSDSFLDFNGQKSCILILKPRYEKEYFDLETNVDVIVGGALCLENKYEEKNEEYLISHSQYMLIGRIEKINVGNNQLNS
;
A
#
# COMPACT_ATOMS: atom_id res chain seq x y z
N MET A 1 6.12 -13.12 -8.91
CA MET A 1 6.08 -11.76 -8.35
C MET A 1 5.36 -11.82 -7.02
N VAL A 2 5.94 -11.26 -5.96
CA VAL A 2 5.33 -11.34 -4.61
C VAL A 2 4.09 -10.46 -4.57
N LYS A 3 2.97 -11.04 -4.14
CA LYS A 3 1.71 -10.32 -3.94
C LYS A 3 1.56 -9.94 -2.46
N TYR A 4 0.81 -8.87 -2.23
CA TYR A 4 0.50 -8.37 -0.92
C TYR A 4 -1.01 -8.08 -0.83
N LYS A 5 -1.54 -8.21 0.38
CA LYS A 5 -2.85 -7.65 0.73
C LYS A 5 -2.64 -6.48 1.67
N LEU A 6 -3.40 -5.41 1.47
CA LEU A 6 -3.52 -4.27 2.36
C LEU A 6 -4.94 -4.27 2.90
N THR A 7 -5.09 -4.62 4.18
CA THR A 7 -6.36 -4.55 4.89
C THR A 7 -6.52 -3.14 5.42
N VAL A 8 -7.58 -2.44 5.04
CA VAL A 8 -7.91 -1.10 5.48
C VAL A 8 -8.68 -1.20 6.80
N ASP A 9 -8.13 -0.58 7.84
CA ASP A 9 -8.73 -0.52 9.18
C ASP A 9 -9.49 0.81 9.35
N GLU A 10 -8.92 1.92 8.88
CA GLU A 10 -9.53 3.25 8.97
C GLU A 10 -9.44 3.98 7.61
N PRO A 11 -10.54 4.14 6.87
CA PRO A 11 -10.56 4.88 5.61
C PRO A 11 -10.92 6.37 5.80
N TRP A 12 -10.33 7.23 4.97
CA TRP A 12 -10.66 8.65 4.87
C TRP A 12 -10.85 9.07 3.41
N GLY A 13 -12.09 9.45 3.08
CA GLY A 13 -12.40 10.15 1.84
C GLY A 13 -12.25 9.35 0.55
N PHE A 14 -12.22 8.01 0.59
CA PHE A 14 -12.22 7.16 -0.60
C PHE A 14 -13.25 6.03 -0.51
N ASN A 15 -13.77 5.61 -1.66
CA ASN A 15 -14.69 4.49 -1.75
C ASN A 15 -13.93 3.19 -1.97
N HIS A 16 -14.10 2.23 -1.07
CA HIS A 16 -13.48 0.91 -1.14
C HIS A 16 -14.44 -0.18 -1.71
N ASN A 17 -15.51 0.22 -2.42
CA ASN A 17 -16.43 -0.67 -3.16
C ASN A 17 -16.94 -1.88 -2.36
N GLY A 18 -17.17 -1.71 -1.05
CA GLY A 18 -17.67 -2.77 -0.16
C GLY A 18 -16.64 -3.81 0.31
N SER A 19 -15.37 -3.71 -0.07
CA SER A 19 -14.28 -4.52 0.48
C SER A 19 -13.20 -3.64 1.09
N ASN A 20 -12.77 -3.94 2.31
CA ASN A 20 -11.66 -3.25 2.94
C ASN A 20 -10.29 -3.86 2.56
N ILE A 21 -10.22 -4.76 1.56
CA ILE A 21 -8.98 -5.42 1.17
C ILE A 21 -8.54 -4.93 -0.21
N LEU A 22 -7.32 -4.42 -0.27
CA LEU A 22 -6.65 -4.05 -1.51
C LEU A 22 -5.54 -5.07 -1.80
N HIS A 23 -5.67 -5.77 -2.93
CA HIS A 23 -4.60 -6.63 -3.42
C HIS A 23 -3.64 -5.83 -4.29
N GLY A 24 -2.37 -6.18 -4.26
CA GLY A 24 -1.38 -5.48 -5.05
C GLY A 24 0.03 -6.02 -4.89
N ILE A 25 0.97 -5.19 -5.26
CA ILE A 25 2.41 -5.49 -5.29
C ILE A 25 3.18 -4.32 -4.69
N VAL A 26 4.26 -4.60 -3.99
CA VAL A 26 5.26 -3.57 -3.69
C VAL A 26 6.14 -3.42 -4.92
N ILE A 27 6.11 -2.25 -5.56
CA ILE A 27 6.90 -1.97 -6.78
C ILE A 27 8.28 -1.41 -6.46
N LYS A 28 8.41 -0.72 -5.32
CA LYS A 28 9.68 -0.13 -4.86
C LYS A 28 9.62 0.10 -3.35
N GLN A 29 10.73 -0.18 -2.69
CA GLN A 29 11.01 0.27 -1.33
C GLN A 29 12.06 1.37 -1.43
N LEU A 30 11.70 2.62 -1.15
CA LEU A 30 12.64 3.75 -1.26
C LEU A 30 13.54 3.85 -0.02
N SER A 31 13.04 3.44 1.13
CA SER A 31 13.77 3.34 2.39
C SER A 31 13.13 2.27 3.29
N PRO A 32 13.75 1.92 4.43
CA PRO A 32 13.14 1.00 5.40
C PRO A 32 11.73 1.39 5.85
N THR A 33 11.29 2.64 5.67
CA THR A 33 9.98 3.12 6.13
C THR A 33 9.11 3.67 5.01
N PHE A 34 9.42 3.35 3.74
CA PHE A 34 8.69 3.89 2.59
C PHE A 34 8.52 2.86 1.47
N LEU A 35 7.26 2.47 1.23
CA LEU A 35 6.89 1.61 0.11
C LEU A 35 6.04 2.35 -0.91
N LEU A 36 6.32 2.08 -2.18
CA LEU A 36 5.37 2.24 -3.26
C LEU A 36 4.63 0.92 -3.45
N PHE A 37 3.34 0.95 -3.19
CA PHE A 37 2.42 -0.15 -3.38
C PHE A 37 1.52 0.14 -4.58
N LYS A 38 1.49 -0.77 -5.55
CA LYS A 38 0.56 -0.72 -6.67
C LYS A 38 -0.60 -1.66 -6.39
N SER A 39 -1.77 -1.09 -6.16
CA SER A 39 -3.04 -1.78 -6.07
C SER A 39 -3.44 -2.36 -7.43
N ASP A 40 -4.10 -3.51 -7.42
CA ASP A 40 -4.71 -4.13 -8.59
C ASP A 40 -5.92 -3.35 -9.10
N SER A 41 -6.54 -2.55 -8.21
CA SER A 41 -7.70 -1.71 -8.49
C SER A 41 -7.36 -0.23 -8.34
N PHE A 42 -7.95 0.61 -9.18
CA PHE A 42 -7.92 2.06 -8.98
C PHE A 42 -8.71 2.46 -7.74
N LEU A 43 -8.16 3.40 -6.99
CA LEU A 43 -8.79 4.09 -5.89
C LEU A 43 -9.19 5.48 -6.36
N ASP A 44 -10.38 5.92 -5.95
CA ASP A 44 -10.90 7.25 -6.24
C ASP A 44 -10.95 8.05 -4.93
N PHE A 45 -10.26 9.19 -4.93
CA PHE A 45 -10.34 10.20 -3.88
C PHE A 45 -10.75 11.52 -4.51
N ASN A 46 -11.97 11.99 -4.22
CA ASN A 46 -12.51 13.26 -4.73
C ASN A 46 -12.36 13.43 -6.27
N GLY A 47 -12.55 12.37 -7.05
CA GLY A 47 -12.46 12.38 -8.52
C GLY A 47 -11.04 12.19 -9.06
N GLN A 48 -10.03 12.14 -8.20
CA GLN A 48 -8.67 11.77 -8.58
C GLN A 48 -8.48 10.27 -8.43
N LYS A 49 -8.09 9.62 -9.53
CA LYS A 49 -7.92 8.17 -9.58
C LYS A 49 -6.45 7.80 -9.70
N SER A 50 -6.00 6.91 -8.83
CA SER A 50 -4.67 6.31 -8.91
C SER A 50 -4.72 4.87 -8.39
N CYS A 51 -3.77 4.06 -8.84
CA CYS A 51 -3.56 2.72 -8.30
C CYS A 51 -2.28 2.65 -7.43
N ILE A 52 -1.62 3.79 -7.21
CA ILE A 52 -0.37 3.87 -6.47
C ILE A 52 -0.63 4.45 -5.08
N LEU A 53 -0.24 3.69 -4.07
CA LEU A 53 -0.23 4.10 -2.68
C LEU A 53 1.22 4.23 -2.19
N ILE A 54 1.44 5.27 -1.40
CA ILE A 54 2.61 5.41 -0.54
C ILE A 54 2.24 4.82 0.80
N LEU A 55 3.00 3.83 1.27
CA LEU A 55 2.82 3.24 2.60
C LEU A 55 4.03 3.56 3.47
N LYS A 56 3.75 4.01 4.70
CA LYS A 56 4.75 4.24 5.74
C LYS A 56 4.32 3.54 7.03
N PRO A 57 5.23 2.96 7.83
CA PRO A 57 4.87 2.38 9.11
C PRO A 57 4.20 3.44 9.98
N ARG A 58 3.16 3.05 10.70
CA ARG A 58 2.40 3.98 11.55
C ARG A 58 3.21 4.42 12.77
N TYR A 59 4.07 3.54 13.28
CA TYR A 59 4.87 3.76 14.49
C TYR A 59 6.32 4.05 14.13
N GLU A 60 6.93 5.04 14.79
CA GLU A 60 8.26 5.58 14.43
C GLU A 60 9.41 4.56 14.47
N LYS A 61 9.27 3.48 15.25
CA LYS A 61 10.32 2.45 15.42
C LYS A 61 10.13 1.24 14.49
N GLU A 62 9.05 1.22 13.72
CA GLU A 62 8.79 0.14 12.77
C GLU A 62 9.44 0.44 11.42
N TYR A 63 9.82 -0.64 10.74
CA TYR A 63 10.37 -0.62 9.40
C TYR A 63 9.86 -1.85 8.64
N PHE A 64 9.88 -1.75 7.32
CA PHE A 64 9.54 -2.82 6.40
C PHE A 64 10.74 -3.74 6.21
N ASP A 65 10.65 -4.94 6.78
CA ASP A 65 11.41 -6.10 6.33
C ASP A 65 10.43 -7.00 5.54
N LEU A 66 10.51 -6.92 4.21
CA LEU A 66 9.61 -7.65 3.30
C LEU A 66 9.90 -9.16 3.25
N GLU A 67 10.98 -9.62 3.88
CA GLU A 67 11.32 -11.04 3.99
C GLU A 67 10.73 -11.66 5.25
N THR A 68 10.81 -10.96 6.39
CA THR A 68 10.48 -11.54 7.70
C THR A 68 9.23 -10.98 8.36
N ASN A 69 8.79 -9.76 8.02
CA ASN A 69 7.60 -9.19 8.66
C ASN A 69 6.34 -9.96 8.23
N VAL A 70 5.61 -10.46 9.22
CA VAL A 70 4.29 -11.09 9.02
C VAL A 70 3.29 -10.05 8.52
N ASP A 71 3.22 -8.92 9.24
CA ASP A 71 2.40 -7.77 8.93
C ASP A 71 3.05 -6.47 9.45
N VAL A 72 2.67 -5.33 8.86
CA VAL A 72 3.07 -4.00 9.36
C VAL A 72 1.86 -3.08 9.33
N ILE A 73 1.64 -2.33 10.42
CA ILE A 73 0.60 -1.31 10.48
C ILE A 73 1.11 -0.06 9.76
N VAL A 74 0.35 0.43 8.79
CA VAL A 74 0.77 1.48 7.88
C VAL A 74 -0.23 2.63 7.82
N GLY A 75 0.30 3.83 7.64
CA GLY A 75 -0.42 4.94 7.04
C GLY A 75 -0.28 4.89 5.52
N GLY A 76 -1.40 5.07 4.81
CA GLY A 76 -1.46 5.02 3.36
C GLY A 76 -1.92 6.35 2.74
N ALA A 77 -1.19 6.80 1.72
CA ALA A 77 -1.54 7.98 0.93
C ALA A 77 -1.64 7.65 -0.55
N LEU A 78 -2.64 8.20 -1.25
CA LEU A 78 -2.77 8.07 -2.70
C LEU A 78 -1.75 8.95 -3.39
N CYS A 79 -0.92 8.36 -4.24
CA CYS A 79 0.00 9.12 -5.08
C CYS A 79 -0.76 9.73 -6.26
N LEU A 80 -0.74 11.06 -6.37
CA LEU A 80 -1.44 11.83 -7.39
C LEU A 80 -0.55 12.16 -8.60
N GLU A 81 0.72 11.72 -8.56
CA GLU A 81 1.68 11.88 -9.64
C GLU A 81 1.61 10.67 -10.60
N ASN A 82 1.55 10.95 -11.90
CA ASN A 82 1.52 9.92 -12.93
C ASN A 82 2.92 9.38 -13.28
N LYS A 83 3.97 10.17 -13.04
CA LYS A 83 5.38 9.82 -13.26
C LYS A 83 6.14 9.73 -11.94
N TYR A 84 5.84 8.68 -11.17
CA TYR A 84 6.31 8.53 -9.78
C TYR A 84 7.63 7.72 -9.66
N GLU A 85 8.03 6.95 -10.67
CA GLU A 85 9.09 5.94 -10.58
C GLU A 85 10.48 6.52 -10.22
N GLU A 86 10.77 7.72 -10.73
CA GLU A 86 12.05 8.42 -10.58
C GLU A 86 12.02 9.47 -9.46
N LYS A 87 10.90 9.63 -8.75
CA LYS A 87 10.74 10.65 -7.71
C LYS A 87 11.29 10.17 -6.37
N ASN A 88 11.73 11.13 -5.56
CA ASN A 88 12.17 10.89 -4.18
C ASN A 88 10.98 10.91 -3.20
N GLU A 89 11.22 10.51 -1.96
CA GLU A 89 10.16 10.42 -0.93
C GLU A 89 9.49 11.77 -0.64
N GLU A 90 10.26 12.85 -0.52
CA GLU A 90 9.74 14.19 -0.21
C GLU A 90 8.77 14.68 -1.30
N TYR A 91 9.15 14.50 -2.56
CA TYR A 91 8.30 14.83 -3.70
C TYR A 91 7.03 13.99 -3.70
N LEU A 92 7.17 12.67 -3.51
CA LEU A 92 6.02 11.76 -3.49
C LEU A 92 5.04 12.09 -2.35
N ILE A 93 5.55 12.41 -1.15
CA ILE A 93 4.71 12.82 -0.01
C ILE A 93 3.94 14.10 -0.33
N SER A 94 4.63 15.12 -0.84
CA SER A 94 4.01 16.41 -1.17
C SER A 94 3.00 16.34 -2.31
N HIS A 95 3.05 15.29 -3.13
CA HIS A 95 2.10 15.02 -4.23
C HIS A 95 1.22 13.80 -3.92
N SER A 96 0.89 13.61 -2.65
CA SER A 96 0.02 12.53 -2.20
C SER A 96 -1.02 13.00 -1.21
N GLN A 97 -2.09 12.22 -1.09
CA GLN A 97 -3.19 12.50 -0.18
C GLN A 97 -3.36 11.34 0.79
N TYR A 98 -3.12 11.60 2.08
CA TYR A 98 -3.34 10.61 3.13
C TYR A 98 -4.80 10.20 3.17
N MET A 99 -5.04 8.89 3.22
CA MET A 99 -6.37 8.33 3.05
C MET A 99 -6.67 7.09 3.88
N LEU A 100 -5.69 6.39 4.45
CA LEU A 100 -6.00 5.20 5.25
C LEU A 100 -4.98 4.89 6.35
N ILE A 101 -5.46 4.22 7.39
CA ILE A 101 -4.63 3.31 8.19
C ILE A 101 -5.03 1.89 7.80
N GLY A 102 -4.03 1.02 7.71
CA GLY A 102 -4.26 -0.39 7.46
C GLY A 102 -3.08 -1.25 7.85
N ARG A 103 -3.14 -2.50 7.40
CA ARG A 103 -2.13 -3.52 7.64
C ARG A 103 -1.72 -4.13 6.31
N ILE A 104 -0.42 -4.07 5.99
CA ILE A 104 0.14 -4.74 4.82
C ILE A 104 0.72 -6.10 5.21
N GLU A 105 0.36 -7.12 4.44
CA GLU A 105 0.79 -8.50 4.64
C GLU A 105 1.21 -9.12 3.30
N LYS A 106 2.31 -9.85 3.31
CA LYS A 106 2.75 -10.65 2.16
C LYS A 106 1.83 -11.86 2.01
N ILE A 107 1.32 -12.10 0.80
CA ILE A 107 0.52 -13.29 0.52
C ILE A 107 1.38 -14.34 -0.21
N ASN A 108 1.45 -15.54 0.36
CA ASN A 108 2.10 -16.67 -0.29
C ASN A 108 1.21 -17.17 -1.42
N VAL A 109 1.61 -16.89 -2.65
CA VAL A 109 0.96 -17.45 -3.85
C VAL A 109 1.53 -18.87 -4.06
N GLY A 110 1.07 -19.82 -3.25
CA GLY A 110 1.37 -21.27 -3.28
C GLY A 110 1.31 -21.87 -1.87
N ASN A 111 0.46 -22.84 -1.50
CA ASN A 111 -0.36 -23.80 -2.24
C ASN A 111 -1.80 -23.83 -1.68
N ASN A 112 -2.81 -23.48 -2.47
CA ASN A 112 -4.19 -23.94 -2.26
C ASN A 112 -4.50 -25.04 -3.30
N GLN A 113 -3.64 -26.06 -3.35
CA GLN A 113 -4.02 -27.39 -3.81
C GLN A 113 -3.66 -28.34 -2.68
N LEU A 114 -4.65 -29.15 -2.28
CA LEU A 114 -4.64 -30.17 -1.23
C LEU A 114 -4.82 -29.63 0.20
N ASN A 115 -6.07 -29.48 0.63
CA ASN A 115 -6.67 -30.31 1.69
C ASN A 115 -8.06 -29.79 2.08
N SER A 116 -9.10 -30.28 1.40
CA SER A 116 -10.29 -30.97 1.94
C SER A 116 -11.26 -31.27 0.81
#